data_AF-A0A3A9EZH0-F1
#
_entry.id   AF-A0A3A9EZH0-F1
#
_cell.length_a   1.000
_cell.length_b   1.000
_cell.length_c   1.000
_cell.angle_alpha   90.00
_cell.angle_beta   90.00
_cell.angle_gamma   90.00
#
_symmetry.space_group_name_H-M   'P 1'
#
loop_
_entity.id
_entity.type
_entity.pdbx_description
1 polymer ?
#
loop_
_entity_poly.entity_id
_entity_poly.type
_entity_poly.pdbx_seq_one_letter_code
_entity_poly.pdbx_strand_id
1 'polypeptide(L)'
;MTKREFKEVNMRGQGRCILELGKKLCVILALTYACLCLSMRLSVRETSYAEGECMLYYIVNADGMKGLGHSILMVVDGEGRGTVLSFNGMQRSLSESLMGKSGIGKLSVGVMDAEETKAFLGSGDLSLEGDQLADNYDMALYRPITREDYRIVLEQVLPYREAEEGFTVLYGKWVTEEDAAEKAEYRRALEQMAEDESLPLYQIYTNNCDHAARMMASPVDQDLFDYTYGAWRMTPNGNLKAFGKKAEKWGVMELGEQTLAERILMFLVSF
;
A
#
# COMPACT_ATOMS: atom_id res chain seq x y z
N MET A 1 13.43 -46.45 44.45
CA MET A 1 13.46 -45.28 43.54
C MET A 1 14.74 -44.51 43.80
N THR A 2 15.65 -44.46 42.85
CA THR A 2 16.94 -43.77 43.01
C THR A 2 16.81 -42.28 42.72
N LYS A 3 17.69 -41.43 43.29
CA LYS A 3 17.71 -39.96 43.04
C LYS A 3 17.79 -39.60 41.53
N ARG A 4 18.30 -40.52 40.70
CA ARG A 4 18.40 -40.35 39.23
C ARG A 4 17.05 -40.52 38.53
N GLU A 5 16.26 -41.52 38.93
CA GLU A 5 14.90 -41.75 38.41
C GLU A 5 13.96 -40.59 38.76
N PHE A 6 14.09 -40.01 39.96
CA PHE A 6 13.28 -38.87 40.37
C PHE A 6 13.58 -37.61 39.53
N LYS A 7 14.84 -37.40 39.14
CA LYS A 7 15.26 -36.25 38.32
C LYS A 7 14.78 -36.36 36.87
N GLU A 8 14.81 -37.56 36.29
CA GLU A 8 14.32 -37.79 34.92
C GLU A 8 12.79 -37.69 34.80
N VAL A 9 12.04 -38.20 35.78
CA VAL A 9 10.57 -38.05 35.81
C VAL A 9 10.18 -36.58 35.96
N ASN A 10 10.89 -35.81 36.79
CA ASN A 10 10.63 -34.40 36.99
C ASN A 10 10.93 -33.55 35.73
N MET A 11 12.02 -33.85 35.01
CA MET A 11 12.33 -33.15 33.75
C MET A 11 11.37 -33.51 32.61
N ARG A 12 10.88 -34.76 32.51
CA ARG A 12 9.83 -35.14 31.54
C ARG A 12 8.48 -34.50 31.87
N GLY A 13 8.15 -34.35 33.16
CA GLY A 13 6.96 -33.65 33.64
C GLY A 13 6.98 -32.15 33.33
N GLN A 14 8.12 -31.49 33.60
CA GLN A 14 8.32 -30.08 33.23
C GLN A 14 8.29 -29.86 31.72
N GLY A 15 8.94 -30.72 30.92
CA GLY A 15 8.93 -30.63 29.46
C GLY A 15 7.53 -30.78 28.84
N ARG A 16 6.70 -31.70 29.36
CA ARG A 16 5.29 -31.82 28.93
C ARG A 16 4.45 -30.62 29.35
N CYS A 17 4.67 -30.08 30.55
CA CYS A 17 3.96 -28.89 31.03
C CYS A 17 4.29 -27.65 30.17
N ILE A 18 5.56 -27.45 29.82
CA ILE A 18 6.02 -26.35 28.94
C ILE A 18 5.42 -26.51 27.53
N LEU A 19 5.40 -27.73 26.98
CA LEU A 19 4.84 -28.00 25.65
C LEU A 19 3.32 -27.74 25.63
N GLU A 20 2.59 -28.17 26.65
CA GLU A 20 1.15 -27.92 26.77
C GLU A 20 0.83 -26.44 27.00
N LEU A 21 1.65 -25.72 27.77
CA LEU A 21 1.54 -24.27 27.94
C LEU A 21 1.79 -23.54 26.61
N GLY A 22 2.79 -23.97 25.84
CA GLY A 22 3.08 -23.44 24.50
C GLY A 22 1.93 -23.65 23.52
N LYS A 23 1.32 -24.85 23.49
CA LYS A 23 0.13 -25.13 22.66
C LYS A 23 -1.05 -24.24 23.03
N LYS A 24 -1.34 -24.10 24.33
CA LYS A 24 -2.42 -23.22 24.81
C LYS A 24 -2.17 -21.77 24.42
N LEU A 25 -0.94 -21.28 24.53
CA LEU A 25 -0.58 -19.94 24.11
C LEU A 25 -0.78 -19.75 22.61
N CYS A 26 -0.37 -20.70 21.76
CA CYS A 26 -0.60 -20.63 20.32
C CYS A 26 -2.09 -20.58 19.97
N VAL A 27 -2.93 -21.39 20.64
CA VAL A 27 -4.39 -21.38 20.42
C VAL A 27 -4.98 -20.03 20.82
N ILE A 28 -4.57 -19.48 21.97
CA ILE A 28 -5.03 -18.15 22.41
C ILE A 28 -4.65 -17.09 21.38
N LEU A 29 -3.39 -17.06 20.94
CA LEU A 29 -2.92 -16.11 19.92
C LEU A 29 -3.68 -16.24 18.60
N ALA A 30 -3.93 -17.47 18.13
CA ALA A 30 -4.70 -17.71 16.92
C ALA A 30 -6.15 -17.24 17.05
N LEU A 31 -6.79 -17.49 18.19
CA LEU A 31 -8.15 -17.00 18.47
C LEU A 31 -8.20 -15.47 18.55
N THR A 32 -7.25 -14.85 19.24
CA THR A 32 -7.14 -13.39 19.31
C THR A 32 -6.95 -12.79 17.91
N TYR A 33 -6.10 -13.40 17.09
CA TYR A 33 -5.89 -12.96 15.70
C TYR A 33 -7.15 -13.11 14.85
N ALA A 34 -7.85 -14.24 14.95
CA ALA A 34 -9.11 -14.46 14.25
C ALA A 34 -10.18 -13.44 14.67
N CYS A 35 -10.29 -13.14 15.97
CA CYS A 35 -11.18 -12.10 16.48
C CYS A 35 -10.82 -10.71 15.93
N LEU A 36 -9.52 -10.40 15.80
CA LEU A 36 -9.07 -9.15 15.19
C LEU A 36 -9.40 -9.09 13.70
N CYS A 37 -9.17 -10.17 12.94
CA CYS A 37 -9.54 -10.23 11.52
C CYS A 37 -11.06 -10.02 11.34
N LEU A 38 -11.87 -10.62 12.22
CA LEU A 38 -13.32 -10.45 12.22
C LEU A 38 -13.74 -9.02 12.56
N SER A 39 -13.10 -8.37 13.54
CA SER A 39 -13.44 -6.99 13.91
C SER A 39 -13.09 -5.99 12.81
N MET A 40 -12.05 -6.27 12.02
CA MET A 40 -11.59 -5.43 10.92
C MET A 40 -12.22 -5.74 9.57
N ARG A 41 -13.12 -6.73 9.49
CA ARG A 41 -13.83 -7.06 8.26
C ARG A 41 -14.62 -5.86 7.73
N LEU A 42 -14.25 -5.36 6.56
CA LEU A 42 -15.01 -4.33 5.87
C LEU A 42 -16.31 -4.90 5.31
N SER A 43 -17.35 -4.06 5.35
CA SER A 43 -18.62 -4.33 4.69
C SER A 43 -18.82 -3.27 3.63
N VAL A 44 -19.33 -3.68 2.46
CA VAL A 44 -19.77 -2.75 1.42
C VAL A 44 -20.75 -1.75 2.03
N ARG A 45 -20.53 -0.48 1.73
CA ARG A 45 -21.40 0.61 2.14
C ARG A 45 -21.37 1.73 1.12
N GLU A 46 -22.54 2.30 0.90
CA GLU A 46 -22.67 3.48 0.04
C GLU A 46 -22.20 4.74 0.76
N THR A 47 -21.78 5.73 -0.01
CA THR A 47 -21.66 7.12 0.44
C THR A 47 -22.60 7.98 -0.39
N SER A 48 -23.03 9.13 0.15
CA SER A 48 -23.85 10.06 -0.62
C SER A 48 -23.00 10.71 -1.70
N TYR A 49 -23.38 10.58 -2.97
CA TYR A 49 -22.79 11.33 -4.07
C TYR A 49 -23.90 11.88 -4.97
N ALA A 50 -23.66 13.06 -5.55
CA ALA A 50 -24.51 13.63 -6.59
C ALA A 50 -23.86 13.44 -7.97
N GLU A 51 -24.70 13.30 -9.00
CA GLU A 51 -24.26 13.21 -10.39
C GLU A 51 -23.48 14.47 -10.79
N GLY A 52 -22.30 14.30 -11.39
CA GLY A 52 -21.39 15.39 -11.77
C GLY A 52 -20.40 15.83 -10.68
N GLU A 53 -20.41 15.21 -9.50
CA GLU A 53 -19.36 15.40 -8.50
C GLU A 53 -18.07 14.65 -8.88
N CYS A 54 -16.92 15.23 -8.52
CA CYS A 54 -15.65 14.53 -8.62
C CYS A 54 -15.56 13.48 -7.51
N MET A 55 -14.84 12.40 -7.76
CA MET A 55 -14.72 11.28 -6.82
C MET A 55 -13.26 10.97 -6.54
N LEU A 56 -12.98 10.62 -5.29
CA LEU A 56 -11.69 10.10 -4.84
C LEU A 56 -11.85 8.64 -4.48
N TYR A 57 -10.96 7.80 -5.00
CA TYR A 57 -10.90 6.37 -4.73
C TYR A 57 -9.52 6.01 -4.19
N TYR A 58 -9.51 5.32 -3.05
CA TYR A 58 -8.36 4.63 -2.50
C TYR A 58 -8.56 3.13 -2.73
N ILE A 59 -7.79 2.55 -3.64
CA ILE A 59 -8.06 1.22 -4.22
C ILE A 59 -6.90 0.28 -3.91
N VAL A 60 -7.21 -0.98 -3.61
CA VAL A 60 -6.22 -2.00 -3.28
C VAL A 60 -6.39 -3.25 -4.12
N ASN A 61 -5.27 -3.73 -4.65
CA ASN A 61 -5.07 -5.10 -5.07
C ASN A 61 -4.61 -5.90 -3.83
N ALA A 62 -5.37 -6.92 -3.45
CA ALA A 62 -5.18 -7.73 -2.26
C ALA A 62 -4.00 -8.70 -2.37
N ASP A 63 -3.76 -9.27 -3.55
CA ASP A 63 -2.70 -10.23 -3.81
C ASP A 63 -1.44 -9.63 -4.43
N GLY A 64 -1.51 -8.33 -4.75
CA GLY A 64 -0.40 -7.47 -5.12
C GLY A 64 0.83 -7.64 -4.22
N MET A 65 2.01 -7.42 -4.81
CA MET A 65 3.29 -7.61 -4.13
C MET A 65 3.44 -8.96 -3.40
N LYS A 66 2.92 -10.06 -3.98
CA LYS A 66 2.94 -11.42 -3.41
C LYS A 66 2.16 -11.55 -2.08
N GLY A 67 1.01 -10.89 -1.98
CA GLY A 67 0.06 -11.02 -0.87
C GLY A 67 0.23 -10.01 0.26
N LEU A 68 1.10 -9.00 0.10
CA LEU A 68 1.11 -7.81 0.97
C LEU A 68 0.07 -6.78 0.53
N GLY A 69 -0.37 -6.88 -0.72
CA GLY A 69 -1.23 -5.96 -1.42
C GLY A 69 -0.45 -4.85 -2.12
N HIS A 70 -1.15 -4.12 -2.97
CA HIS A 70 -0.68 -2.91 -3.64
C HIS A 70 -1.81 -1.89 -3.66
N SER A 71 -1.49 -0.62 -3.39
CA SER A 71 -2.49 0.45 -3.38
C SER A 71 -2.27 1.42 -4.54
N ILE A 72 -3.37 1.90 -5.09
CA ILE A 72 -3.41 3.05 -6.00
C ILE A 72 -4.38 4.09 -5.49
N LEU A 73 -4.16 5.33 -5.92
CA LEU A 73 -5.13 6.41 -5.77
C LEU A 73 -5.74 6.70 -7.13
N MET A 74 -7.05 6.88 -7.20
CA MET A 74 -7.71 7.33 -8.42
C MET A 74 -8.60 8.52 -8.12
N VAL A 75 -8.53 9.54 -8.97
CA VAL A 75 -9.48 10.65 -8.97
C VAL A 75 -10.31 10.61 -10.24
N VAL A 76 -11.61 10.81 -10.13
CA VAL A 76 -12.54 10.86 -11.25
C VAL A 76 -13.14 12.26 -11.32
N ASP A 77 -13.10 12.88 -12.49
CA ASP A 77 -13.68 14.21 -12.69
C ASP A 77 -15.21 14.16 -12.85
N GLY A 78 -15.84 15.34 -12.97
CA GLY A 78 -17.30 15.43 -13.14
C GLY A 78 -17.82 14.91 -14.49
N GLU A 79 -16.94 14.60 -15.45
CA GLU A 79 -17.28 13.96 -16.72
C GLU A 79 -17.10 12.43 -16.65
N GLY A 80 -16.67 11.90 -15.51
CA GLY A 80 -16.44 10.47 -15.28
C GLY A 80 -15.05 9.99 -15.68
N ARG A 81 -14.12 10.87 -16.07
CA ARG A 81 -12.77 10.48 -16.50
C ARG A 81 -11.85 10.25 -15.31
N GLY A 82 -11.24 9.07 -15.24
CA GLY A 82 -10.34 8.66 -14.18
C GLY A 82 -8.88 9.03 -14.45
N THR A 83 -8.18 9.47 -13.42
CA THR A 83 -6.71 9.55 -13.37
C THR A 83 -6.21 8.67 -12.23
N VAL A 84 -5.41 7.66 -12.58
CA VAL A 84 -4.83 6.68 -11.65
C VAL A 84 -3.39 7.04 -11.33
N LEU A 85 -3.05 6.98 -10.05
CA LEU A 85 -1.75 7.30 -9.47
C LEU A 85 -1.23 6.08 -8.72
N SER A 86 -0.05 5.59 -9.11
CA SER A 86 0.57 4.40 -8.54
C SER A 86 2.05 4.68 -8.25
N PHE A 87 2.49 4.50 -7.01
CA PHE A 87 3.87 4.76 -6.59
C PHE A 87 4.58 3.45 -6.24
N ASN A 88 5.78 3.24 -6.77
CA ASN A 88 6.56 2.01 -6.53
C ASN A 88 8.07 2.29 -6.41
N GLY A 89 8.85 1.32 -5.97
CA GLY A 89 10.32 1.44 -5.89
C GLY A 89 10.98 1.41 -7.27
N MET A 90 11.96 2.29 -7.51
CA MET A 90 12.70 2.37 -8.77
C MET A 90 14.21 2.18 -8.58
N GLN A 91 14.83 2.94 -7.67
CA GLN A 91 16.29 2.99 -7.54
C GLN A 91 16.92 1.72 -6.97
N ARG A 92 16.24 1.07 -6.01
CA ARG A 92 16.75 -0.08 -5.29
C ARG A 92 16.16 -1.36 -5.86
N SER A 93 16.95 -2.42 -5.84
CA SER A 93 16.43 -3.76 -6.13
C SER A 93 15.42 -4.20 -5.07
N LEU A 94 14.60 -5.21 -5.38
CA LEU A 94 13.63 -5.77 -4.43
C LEU A 94 14.33 -6.32 -3.17
N SER A 95 15.47 -7.00 -3.33
CA SER A 95 16.23 -7.55 -2.19
C SER A 95 16.73 -6.45 -1.26
N GLU A 96 17.22 -5.33 -1.81
CA GLU A 96 17.64 -4.16 -1.04
C GLU A 96 16.47 -3.48 -0.33
N SER A 97 15.33 -3.37 -1.02
CA SER A 97 14.11 -2.81 -0.44
C SER A 97 13.62 -3.66 0.73
N LEU A 98 13.66 -4.99 0.61
CA LEU A 98 13.35 -5.93 1.70
C LEU A 98 14.36 -5.87 2.87
N MET A 99 15.60 -5.42 2.62
CA MET A 99 16.56 -5.10 3.67
C MET A 99 16.29 -3.73 4.32
N GLY A 100 15.22 -3.05 3.91
CA GLY A 100 14.77 -1.76 4.46
C GLY A 100 15.47 -0.55 3.86
N LYS A 101 16.26 -0.70 2.78
CA LYS A 101 16.90 0.43 2.12
C LYS A 101 15.85 1.33 1.44
N SER A 102 16.03 2.64 1.59
CA SER A 102 15.31 3.66 0.85
C SER A 102 15.97 3.94 -0.51
N GLY A 103 15.18 4.50 -1.42
CA GLY A 103 15.67 5.08 -2.67
C GLY A 103 14.56 5.78 -3.43
N ILE A 104 14.88 6.41 -4.54
CA ILE A 104 13.89 7.06 -5.39
C ILE A 104 12.87 6.04 -5.90
N GLY A 105 11.59 6.41 -5.78
CA GLY A 105 10.49 5.65 -6.36
C GLY A 105 10.06 6.22 -7.72
N LYS A 106 9.21 5.46 -8.40
CA LYS A 106 8.56 5.83 -9.65
C LYS A 106 7.09 6.07 -9.40
N LEU A 107 6.57 7.17 -9.95
CA LEU A 107 5.14 7.46 -9.95
C LEU A 107 4.58 7.22 -11.36
N SER A 108 3.85 6.12 -11.52
CA SER A 108 3.07 5.85 -12.72
C SER A 108 1.75 6.62 -12.66
N VAL A 109 1.43 7.35 -13.75
CA VAL A 109 0.17 8.08 -13.92
C VAL A 109 -0.51 7.58 -15.18
N GLY A 110 -1.76 7.15 -15.06
CA GLY A 110 -2.59 6.71 -16.17
C GLY A 110 -3.91 7.47 -16.22
N VAL A 111 -4.45 7.66 -17.42
CA VAL A 111 -5.74 8.36 -17.61
C VAL A 111 -6.68 7.43 -18.37
N MET A 112 -7.92 7.36 -17.90
CA MET A 112 -9.02 6.63 -18.52
C MET A 112 -10.09 7.62 -18.98
N ASP A 113 -10.78 7.28 -20.06
CA ASP A 113 -12.07 7.92 -20.36
C ASP A 113 -13.18 7.43 -19.42
N ALA A 114 -14.39 7.96 -19.59
CA ALA A 114 -15.52 7.65 -18.70
C ALA A 114 -15.99 6.19 -18.79
N GLU A 115 -15.93 5.59 -19.98
CA GLU A 115 -16.34 4.20 -20.19
C GLU A 115 -15.28 3.24 -19.65
N GLU A 116 -14.00 3.53 -19.88
CA GLU A 116 -12.86 2.81 -19.30
C GLU A 116 -12.90 2.86 -17.76
N THR A 117 -13.15 4.04 -17.18
CA THR A 117 -13.25 4.23 -15.73
C THR A 117 -14.40 3.41 -15.15
N LYS A 118 -15.56 3.45 -15.80
CA LYS A 118 -16.74 2.66 -15.40
C LYS A 118 -16.48 1.16 -15.53
N ALA A 119 -15.81 0.73 -16.59
CA ALA A 119 -15.44 -0.67 -16.79
C ALA A 119 -14.50 -1.14 -15.68
N PHE A 120 -13.44 -0.38 -15.39
CA PHE A 120 -12.51 -0.66 -14.30
C PHE A 120 -13.20 -0.75 -12.94
N LEU A 121 -14.06 0.23 -12.59
CA LEU A 121 -14.81 0.20 -11.33
C LEU A 121 -15.78 -0.98 -11.24
N GLY A 122 -16.24 -1.53 -12.38
CA GLY A 122 -17.12 -2.69 -12.43
C GLY A 122 -16.38 -4.03 -12.39
N SER A 123 -15.20 -4.14 -13.00
CA SER A 123 -14.47 -5.40 -13.14
C SER A 123 -13.26 -5.54 -12.22
N GLY A 124 -12.71 -4.44 -11.71
CA GLY A 124 -11.42 -4.41 -11.03
C GLY A 124 -10.21 -4.49 -11.97
N ASP A 125 -10.42 -4.74 -13.27
CA ASP A 125 -9.34 -4.90 -14.24
C ASP A 125 -8.85 -3.55 -14.75
N LEU A 126 -7.67 -3.14 -14.31
CA LEU A 126 -6.98 -1.96 -14.84
C LEU A 126 -6.09 -2.39 -16.00
N SER A 127 -6.17 -1.69 -17.13
CA SER A 127 -5.36 -1.98 -18.31
C SER A 127 -4.84 -0.70 -18.97
N LEU A 128 -3.89 -0.06 -18.30
CA LEU A 128 -3.22 1.15 -18.80
C LEU A 128 -1.74 0.88 -19.04
N GLU A 129 -1.14 1.72 -19.89
CA GLU A 129 0.31 1.70 -20.09
C GLU A 129 1.02 2.22 -18.84
N GLY A 130 1.98 1.44 -18.32
CA GLY A 130 2.78 1.81 -17.17
C GLY A 130 3.01 0.64 -16.22
N ASP A 131 4.11 0.70 -15.46
CA ASP A 131 4.36 -0.30 -14.43
C ASP A 131 3.32 -0.15 -13.31
N GLN A 132 2.75 -1.28 -12.87
CA GLN A 132 1.69 -1.36 -11.86
C GLN A 132 0.38 -0.62 -12.23
N LEU A 133 0.16 -0.33 -13.52
CA LEU A 133 -1.11 0.19 -14.06
C LEU A 133 -1.84 -0.85 -14.95
N ALA A 134 -1.44 -2.10 -14.86
CA ALA A 134 -2.07 -3.23 -15.54
C ALA A 134 -2.18 -4.40 -14.57
N ASP A 135 -3.27 -4.46 -13.81
CA ASP A 135 -3.49 -5.43 -12.74
C ASP A 135 -4.98 -5.54 -12.39
N ASN A 136 -5.35 -6.53 -11.57
CA ASN A 136 -6.68 -6.66 -11.00
C ASN A 136 -6.72 -6.09 -9.57
N TYR A 137 -7.74 -5.28 -9.28
CA TYR A 137 -7.94 -4.64 -7.99
C TYR A 137 -9.26 -5.10 -7.39
N ASP A 138 -9.31 -5.23 -6.06
CA ASP A 138 -10.36 -5.98 -5.38
C ASP A 138 -11.37 -5.12 -4.65
N MET A 139 -10.91 -3.98 -4.10
CA MET A 139 -11.73 -3.19 -3.20
C MET A 139 -11.28 -1.73 -3.17
N ALA A 140 -12.26 -0.84 -3.07
CA ALA A 140 -12.04 0.59 -2.98
C ALA A 140 -12.75 1.19 -1.78
N LEU A 141 -12.09 2.13 -1.11
CA LEU A 141 -12.76 3.18 -0.36
C LEU A 141 -12.97 4.35 -1.29
N TYR A 142 -14.14 4.98 -1.25
CA TYR A 142 -14.43 6.10 -2.13
C TYR A 142 -15.22 7.20 -1.45
N ARG A 143 -15.08 8.45 -1.92
CA ARG A 143 -15.88 9.58 -1.44
C ARG A 143 -16.02 10.66 -2.51
N PRO A 144 -17.11 11.47 -2.46
CA PRO A 144 -17.18 12.69 -3.23
C PRO A 144 -16.13 13.69 -2.74
N ILE A 145 -15.58 14.42 -3.70
CA ILE A 145 -14.64 15.53 -3.49
C ILE A 145 -15.05 16.70 -4.37
N THR A 146 -14.66 17.90 -3.99
CA THR A 146 -14.93 19.08 -4.83
C THR A 146 -13.98 19.10 -6.04
N ARG A 147 -14.30 19.91 -7.05
CA ARG A 147 -13.38 20.17 -8.17
C ARG A 147 -12.06 20.78 -7.72
N GLU A 148 -12.07 21.53 -6.62
CA GLU A 148 -10.84 22.10 -6.07
C GLU A 148 -10.00 21.02 -5.39
N ASP A 149 -10.62 20.16 -4.58
CA ASP A 149 -9.96 19.01 -3.98
C ASP A 149 -9.32 18.10 -5.05
N TYR A 150 -10.03 17.86 -6.16
CA TYR A 150 -9.52 17.10 -7.30
C TYR A 150 -8.17 17.66 -7.79
N ARG A 151 -8.07 18.99 -7.94
CA ARG A 151 -6.82 19.65 -8.36
C ARG A 151 -5.74 19.52 -7.30
N ILE A 152 -6.09 19.74 -6.03
CA ILE A 152 -5.14 19.64 -4.92
C ILE A 152 -4.50 18.25 -4.87
N VAL A 153 -5.28 17.18 -5.05
CA VAL A 153 -4.76 15.80 -5.11
C VAL A 153 -3.80 15.62 -6.29
N LEU A 154 -4.16 16.13 -7.47
CA LEU A 154 -3.27 16.11 -8.65
C LEU A 154 -2.04 17.03 -8.53
N GLU A 155 -2.02 17.99 -7.62
CA GLU A 155 -0.80 18.77 -7.35
C GLU A 155 0.16 18.00 -6.44
N GLN A 156 -0.35 17.07 -5.61
CA GLN A 156 0.49 16.27 -4.72
C GLN A 156 1.43 15.30 -5.44
N VAL A 157 1.22 15.04 -6.73
CA VAL A 157 2.14 14.20 -7.52
C VAL A 157 3.43 14.89 -7.92
N LEU A 158 3.49 16.23 -7.89
CA LEU A 158 4.64 16.99 -8.38
C LEU A 158 5.98 16.59 -7.72
N PRO A 159 6.09 16.49 -6.38
CA PRO A 159 7.36 16.12 -5.74
C PRO A 159 7.85 14.72 -6.14
N TYR A 160 6.93 13.79 -6.38
CA TYR A 160 7.25 12.43 -6.82
C TYR A 160 7.78 12.40 -8.25
N ARG A 161 7.14 13.16 -9.15
CA ARG A 161 7.58 13.29 -10.55
C ARG A 161 8.94 13.98 -10.65
N GLU A 162 9.14 15.08 -9.92
CA GLU A 162 10.41 15.81 -9.93
C GLU A 162 11.57 14.94 -9.42
N ALA A 163 11.34 14.14 -8.37
CA ALA A 163 12.33 13.20 -7.86
C ALA A 163 12.66 12.07 -8.87
N GLU A 164 11.64 11.50 -9.51
CA GLU A 164 11.81 10.49 -10.56
C GLU A 164 12.56 11.04 -11.78
N GLU A 165 12.19 12.23 -12.26
CA GLU A 165 12.81 12.89 -13.41
C GLU A 165 14.29 13.21 -13.11
N GLY A 166 14.57 13.77 -11.93
CA GLY A 166 15.93 14.04 -11.47
C GLY A 166 16.80 12.78 -11.42
N PHE A 167 16.24 11.69 -10.88
CA PHE A 167 16.93 10.40 -10.84
C PHE A 167 17.18 9.85 -12.24
N THR A 168 16.18 9.88 -13.12
CA THR A 168 16.27 9.33 -14.48
C THR A 168 17.33 10.06 -15.30
N VAL A 169 17.38 11.40 -15.21
CA VAL A 169 18.40 12.21 -15.88
C VAL A 169 19.80 11.87 -15.37
N LEU A 170 19.97 11.78 -14.04
CA LEU A 170 21.27 11.49 -13.44
C LEU A 170 21.73 10.06 -13.71
N TYR A 171 20.81 9.10 -13.65
CA TYR A 171 21.06 7.70 -13.97
C TYR A 171 21.45 7.53 -15.45
N GLY A 172 20.75 8.22 -16.36
CA GLY A 172 21.09 8.25 -17.78
C GLY A 172 22.54 8.68 -18.01
N LYS A 173 22.97 9.80 -17.39
CA LYS A 173 24.37 10.26 -17.44
C LYS A 173 25.33 9.20 -16.90
N TRP A 174 25.04 8.63 -15.74
CA TRP A 174 25.90 7.62 -15.12
C TRP A 174 26.10 6.37 -16.00
N VAL A 175 25.03 5.88 -16.64
CA VAL A 175 25.10 4.69 -17.50
C VAL A 175 25.93 4.97 -18.74
N THR A 176 25.76 6.13 -19.37
CA THR A 176 26.45 6.49 -20.62
C THR A 176 27.87 7.01 -20.43
N GLU A 177 28.24 7.43 -19.22
CA GLU A 177 29.57 8.00 -18.94
C GLU A 177 30.69 6.94 -19.06
N GLU A 178 31.75 7.30 -19.78
CA GLU A 178 32.95 6.48 -19.99
C GLU A 178 34.09 6.89 -19.05
N ASP A 179 34.18 8.17 -18.67
CA ASP A 179 35.20 8.63 -17.73
C ASP A 179 34.93 8.08 -16.32
N ALA A 180 35.94 7.41 -15.76
CA ALA A 180 35.81 6.74 -14.47
C ALA A 180 35.61 7.71 -13.30
N ALA A 181 36.18 8.91 -13.35
CA ALA A 181 36.06 9.89 -12.28
C ALA A 181 34.67 10.54 -12.31
N GLU A 182 34.20 10.97 -13.48
CA GLU A 182 32.85 11.53 -13.64
C GLU A 182 31.77 10.50 -13.33
N LYS A 183 31.95 9.25 -13.79
CA LYS A 183 31.05 8.14 -13.43
C LYS A 183 30.98 7.90 -11.92
N ALA A 184 32.08 8.06 -11.20
CA ALA A 184 32.11 7.95 -9.75
C ALA A 184 31.41 9.12 -9.04
N GLU A 185 31.44 10.33 -9.62
CA GLU A 185 30.68 11.48 -9.14
C GLU A 185 29.17 11.27 -9.34
N TYR A 186 28.72 10.85 -10.53
CA TYR A 186 27.30 10.56 -10.76
C TYR A 186 26.78 9.45 -9.85
N ARG A 187 27.58 8.41 -9.61
CA ARG A 187 27.21 7.36 -8.64
C ARG A 187 27.04 7.91 -7.23
N ARG A 188 27.93 8.78 -6.78
CA ARG A 188 27.82 9.42 -5.45
C ARG A 188 26.56 10.28 -5.36
N ALA A 189 26.26 11.06 -6.39
CA ALA A 189 25.04 11.85 -6.45
C ALA A 189 23.76 10.98 -6.43
N LEU A 190 23.74 9.85 -7.13
CA LEU A 190 22.61 8.89 -7.07
C LEU A 190 22.41 8.33 -5.66
N GLU A 191 23.49 7.98 -4.95
CA GLU A 191 23.38 7.53 -3.56
C GLU A 191 22.93 8.65 -2.62
N GLN A 192 23.39 9.90 -2.82
CA GLN A 192 22.92 11.06 -2.05
C GLN A 192 21.42 11.30 -2.21
N MET A 193 20.85 11.10 -3.41
CA MET A 193 19.41 11.18 -3.60
C MET A 193 18.65 10.17 -2.73
N ALA A 194 19.22 9.00 -2.42
CA ALA A 194 18.57 8.00 -1.57
C ALA A 194 18.66 8.31 -0.07
N GLU A 195 19.40 9.35 0.30
CA GLU A 195 19.62 9.83 1.68
C GLU A 195 18.96 11.21 1.92
N ASP A 196 18.43 11.84 0.87
CA ASP A 196 17.77 13.15 0.96
C ASP A 196 16.33 13.00 1.47
N GLU A 197 16.14 13.28 2.76
CA GLU A 197 14.82 13.21 3.43
C GLU A 197 13.81 14.24 2.91
N SER A 198 14.22 15.22 2.10
CA SER A 198 13.28 16.14 1.43
C SER A 198 12.58 15.52 0.23
N LEU A 199 13.11 14.40 -0.30
CA LEU A 199 12.53 13.68 -1.42
C LEU A 199 11.54 12.61 -0.94
N PRO A 200 10.53 12.24 -1.77
CA PRO A 200 9.62 11.15 -1.45
C PRO A 200 10.29 9.78 -1.66
N LEU A 201 11.19 9.41 -0.77
CA LEU A 201 11.98 8.18 -0.87
C LEU A 201 11.12 6.94 -0.66
N TYR A 202 11.05 6.06 -1.65
CA TYR A 202 10.39 4.78 -1.52
C TYR A 202 11.10 3.90 -0.48
N GLN A 203 10.31 3.36 0.45
CA GLN A 203 10.75 2.39 1.45
C GLN A 203 9.58 1.44 1.74
N ILE A 204 9.79 0.13 1.53
CA ILE A 204 8.71 -0.87 1.47
C ILE A 204 7.84 -0.97 2.75
N TYR A 205 8.39 -0.63 3.91
CA TYR A 205 7.77 -0.73 5.23
C TYR A 205 7.23 0.60 5.79
N THR A 206 7.69 1.75 5.28
CA THR A 206 7.37 3.07 5.86
C THR A 206 6.94 4.13 4.86
N ASN A 207 7.33 4.02 3.59
CA ASN A 207 6.91 4.94 2.53
C ASN A 207 6.76 4.18 1.20
N ASN A 208 5.71 3.38 1.10
CA ASN A 208 5.40 2.52 -0.05
C ASN A 208 4.20 3.06 -0.84
N CYS A 209 3.63 2.25 -1.74
CA CYS A 209 2.46 2.59 -2.55
C CYS A 209 1.27 3.09 -1.71
N ASP A 210 0.95 2.38 -0.63
CA ASP A 210 -0.12 2.73 0.31
C ASP A 210 0.12 4.09 0.98
N HIS A 211 1.32 4.28 1.55
CA HIS A 211 1.62 5.52 2.24
C HIS A 211 1.58 6.71 1.27
N ALA A 212 2.14 6.57 0.08
CA ALA A 212 2.09 7.60 -0.95
C ALA A 212 0.65 7.92 -1.38
N ALA A 213 -0.19 6.91 -1.64
CA ALA A 213 -1.60 7.10 -1.98
C ALA A 213 -2.34 7.89 -0.88
N ARG A 214 -2.12 7.54 0.39
CA ARG A 214 -2.73 8.25 1.52
C ARG A 214 -2.19 9.67 1.68
N MET A 215 -0.89 9.87 1.53
CA MET A 215 -0.27 11.20 1.60
C MET A 215 -0.80 12.13 0.49
N MET A 216 -0.96 11.63 -0.73
CA MET A 216 -1.53 12.41 -1.85
C MET A 216 -3.00 12.80 -1.62
N ALA A 217 -3.77 11.96 -0.93
CA ALA A 217 -5.18 12.21 -0.63
C ALA A 217 -5.41 13.03 0.66
N SER A 218 -4.47 13.02 1.60
CA SER A 218 -4.62 13.64 2.92
C SER A 218 -4.93 15.16 2.91
N PRO A 219 -4.41 15.98 1.98
CA PRO A 219 -4.71 17.42 1.96
C PRO A 219 -6.20 17.77 1.80
N VAL A 220 -7.01 16.85 1.27
CA VAL A 220 -8.45 17.05 1.02
C VAL A 220 -9.34 16.23 1.95
N ASP A 221 -8.73 15.53 2.91
CA ASP A 221 -9.41 14.67 3.86
C ASP A 221 -8.70 14.65 5.22
N GLN A 222 -9.27 15.38 6.19
CA GLN A 222 -8.71 15.45 7.54
C GLN A 222 -8.72 14.09 8.26
N ASP A 223 -9.74 13.26 8.04
CA ASP A 223 -9.83 11.95 8.69
C ASP A 223 -8.70 11.04 8.19
N LEU A 224 -8.38 11.11 6.89
CA LEU A 224 -7.26 10.41 6.27
C LEU A 224 -5.91 10.99 6.68
N PHE A 225 -5.80 12.31 6.80
CA PHE A 225 -4.58 12.97 7.30
C PHE A 225 -4.25 12.51 8.73
N ASP A 226 -5.23 12.59 9.63
CA ASP A 226 -5.07 12.19 11.04
C ASP A 226 -4.71 10.70 11.14
N TYR A 227 -5.37 9.86 10.33
CA TYR A 227 -5.04 8.45 10.22
C TYR A 227 -3.61 8.25 9.73
N THR A 228 -3.20 8.96 8.68
CA THR A 228 -1.91 8.79 8.02
C THR A 228 -0.75 9.16 8.92
N TYR A 229 -0.89 10.25 9.68
CA TYR A 229 0.12 10.66 10.65
C TYR A 229 0.29 9.67 11.81
N GLY A 230 -0.79 8.97 12.19
CA GLY A 230 -0.77 7.95 13.25
C GLY A 230 -0.51 6.51 12.78
N ALA A 231 -0.62 6.24 11.49
CA ALA A 231 -0.50 4.90 10.91
C ALA A 231 0.97 4.51 10.78
N TRP A 232 1.41 3.52 11.56
CA TRP A 232 2.78 3.02 11.48
C TRP A 232 2.83 1.59 10.93
N ARG A 233 3.50 1.42 9.79
CA ARG A 233 3.93 0.12 9.22
C ARG A 233 2.81 -0.87 8.92
N MET A 234 1.67 -0.37 8.46
CA MET A 234 0.59 -1.21 7.96
C MET A 234 0.76 -1.51 6.46
N THR A 235 0.39 -2.71 6.05
CA THR A 235 0.29 -3.13 4.65
C THR A 235 -0.93 -2.48 3.98
N PRO A 236 -0.94 -2.37 2.63
CA PRO A 236 -2.11 -1.95 1.85
C PRO A 236 -3.45 -2.52 2.35
N ASN A 237 -3.53 -3.84 2.50
CA ASN A 237 -4.74 -4.54 2.97
C ASN A 237 -5.10 -4.18 4.42
N GLY A 238 -4.10 -4.10 5.30
CA GLY A 238 -4.28 -3.71 6.70
C GLY A 238 -4.82 -2.29 6.83
N ASN A 239 -4.21 -1.33 6.11
CA ASN A 239 -4.61 0.07 6.11
C ASN A 239 -6.01 0.27 5.57
N LEU A 240 -6.35 -0.36 4.44
CA LEU A 240 -7.67 -0.28 3.85
C LEU A 240 -8.75 -0.65 4.87
N LYS A 241 -8.57 -1.77 5.57
CA LYS A 241 -9.49 -2.22 6.62
C LYS A 241 -9.54 -1.29 7.82
N ALA A 242 -8.37 -0.91 8.34
CA ALA A 242 -8.28 -0.10 9.55
C ALA A 242 -8.80 1.33 9.34
N PHE A 243 -8.46 1.97 8.21
CA PHE A 243 -9.00 3.27 7.84
C PHE A 243 -10.48 3.15 7.47
N GLY A 244 -10.84 2.21 6.59
CA GLY A 244 -12.22 1.99 6.16
C GLY A 244 -13.18 1.75 7.34
N LYS A 245 -12.75 1.10 8.42
CA LYS A 245 -13.57 0.93 9.62
C LYS A 245 -13.86 2.23 10.37
N LYS A 246 -12.94 3.19 10.34
CA LYS A 246 -13.04 4.48 11.05
C LYS A 246 -13.66 5.58 10.19
N ALA A 247 -13.46 5.51 8.88
CA ALA A 247 -13.84 6.53 7.93
C ALA A 247 -15.31 6.40 7.51
N GLU A 248 -16.24 6.72 8.42
CA GLU A 248 -17.69 6.57 8.19
C GLU A 248 -18.23 7.35 6.97
N LYS A 249 -17.53 8.42 6.56
CA LYS A 249 -17.88 9.25 5.39
C LYS A 249 -17.48 8.62 4.05
N TRP A 250 -16.58 7.64 4.07
CA TRP A 250 -16.12 6.96 2.87
C TRP A 250 -17.05 5.79 2.57
N GLY A 251 -17.48 5.64 1.32
CA GLY A 251 -18.06 4.42 0.81
C GLY A 251 -17.02 3.30 0.75
N VAL A 252 -17.51 2.06 0.71
CA VAL A 252 -16.71 0.84 0.55
C VAL A 252 -17.36 0.05 -0.57
N MET A 253 -16.60 -0.30 -1.61
CA MET A 253 -17.08 -1.14 -2.71
C MET A 253 -16.08 -2.23 -3.04
N GLU A 254 -16.60 -3.39 -3.42
CA GLU A 254 -15.82 -4.43 -4.09
C GLU A 254 -15.69 -4.05 -5.57
N LEU A 255 -14.55 -4.39 -6.17
CA LEU A 255 -14.29 -4.23 -7.58
C LEU A 255 -14.25 -5.63 -8.19
N GLY A 256 -15.10 -5.89 -9.19
CA GLY A 256 -15.18 -7.20 -9.84
C GLY A 256 -15.53 -8.36 -8.91
N GLU A 257 -15.18 -9.57 -9.35
CA GLU A 257 -15.33 -10.79 -8.55
C GLU A 257 -14.00 -11.18 -7.90
N GLN A 258 -13.97 -11.19 -6.57
CA GLN A 258 -12.79 -11.68 -5.83
C GLN A 258 -12.71 -13.21 -5.82
N THR A 259 -11.54 -13.74 -6.16
CA THR A 259 -11.16 -15.13 -5.98
C THR A 259 -11.16 -15.55 -4.51
N LEU A 260 -11.18 -16.85 -4.25
CA LEU A 260 -11.08 -17.35 -2.87
C LEU A 260 -9.76 -16.95 -2.20
N ALA A 261 -8.67 -16.85 -2.97
CA ALA A 261 -7.36 -16.47 -2.45
C ALA A 261 -7.34 -15.01 -2.00
N GLU A 262 -7.85 -14.09 -2.82
CA GLU A 262 -8.01 -12.67 -2.47
C GLU A 262 -8.89 -12.50 -1.24
N ARG A 263 -10.03 -13.18 -1.16
CA ARG A 263 -10.91 -13.13 0.03
C ARG A 263 -10.19 -13.59 1.30
N ILE A 264 -9.35 -14.62 1.21
CA ILE A 264 -8.55 -15.10 2.32
C ILE A 264 -7.49 -14.07 2.72
N LEU A 265 -6.77 -13.48 1.75
CA LEU A 265 -5.79 -12.43 2.00
C LEU A 265 -6.44 -11.18 2.62
N MET A 266 -7.54 -10.73 2.06
CA MET A 266 -8.35 -9.63 2.57
C MET A 266 -8.84 -9.87 3.99
N PHE A 267 -9.22 -11.10 4.33
CA PHE A 267 -9.59 -11.45 5.71
C PHE A 267 -8.37 -11.46 6.63
N LEU A 268 -7.32 -12.20 6.25
CA LEU A 268 -6.19 -12.47 7.13
C LEU A 268 -5.22 -11.30 7.26
N VAL A 269 -4.91 -10.54 6.22
CA VAL A 269 -3.87 -9.50 6.23
C VAL A 269 -4.36 -8.26 6.97
N SER A 270 -4.11 -8.25 8.27
CA SER A 270 -4.66 -7.29 9.24
C SER A 270 -3.66 -6.22 9.68
N PHE A 271 -2.39 -6.38 9.27
CA PHE A 271 -1.26 -5.50 9.55
C PHE A 271 -0.39 -5.43 8.32
#